data_AF-A0A950SVV7-F1
#
_entry.id   AF-A0A950SVV7-F1
#
_cell.length_a   1.000
_cell.length_b   1.000
_cell.length_c   1.000
_cell.angle_alpha   90.00
_cell.angle_beta   90.00
_cell.angle_gamma   90.00
#
_symmetry.space_group_name_H-M   'P 1'
#
loop_
_entity.id
_entity.type
_entity.pdbx_description
1 polymer ?
#
loop_
_entity_poly.entity_id
_entity_poly.type
_entity_poly.pdbx_seq_one_letter_code
_entity_poly.pdbx_strand_id
1 'polypeptide(L)'
;MKNAAGLYNLTRDLGGAIGLALLVTVMNNRLHFHWNRLIEDINPARQAVQHFLDMYTSRFDALSAGDAAQKAVKLLADTVQREALVMTYNDALMVLGLGFVAGLVLMPLVKSPRSALTADRH
;
A
#
# COMPACT_ATOMS: atom_id res chain seq x y z
N MET A 1 -31.22 17.26 19.61
CA MET A 1 -30.74 16.54 18.40
C MET A 1 -29.40 17.04 17.82
N LYS A 2 -28.76 18.10 18.34
CA LYS A 2 -27.48 18.62 17.78
C LYS A 2 -26.23 17.85 18.28
N ASN A 3 -26.28 17.27 19.48
CA ASN A 3 -25.11 16.61 20.10
C ASN A 3 -24.77 15.24 19.48
N ALA A 4 -25.77 14.48 19.03
CA ALA A 4 -25.55 13.15 18.44
C ALA A 4 -24.92 13.21 17.04
N ALA A 5 -25.33 14.19 16.21
CA ALA A 5 -24.74 14.41 14.89
C ALA A 5 -23.27 14.87 14.97
N GLY A 6 -22.95 15.73 15.96
CA GLY A 6 -21.57 16.14 16.22
C GLY A 6 -20.67 14.99 16.67
N LEU A 7 -21.17 14.13 17.57
CA LEU A 7 -20.43 12.95 18.04
C LEU A 7 -20.22 11.92 16.92
N TYR A 8 -21.25 11.64 16.10
CA TYR A 8 -21.14 10.71 14.97
C TYR A 8 -20.08 11.16 13.95
N ASN A 9 -20.12 12.44 13.56
CA ASN A 9 -19.14 12.98 12.62
C ASN A 9 -17.71 12.89 13.19
N LEU A 10 -17.52 13.28 14.45
CA LEU A 10 -16.22 13.18 15.11
C LEU A 10 -15.69 11.74 15.14
N THR A 11 -16.53 10.77 15.52
CA THR A 11 -16.11 9.35 15.59
C THR A 11 -15.74 8.80 14.22
N ARG A 12 -16.45 9.21 13.15
CA ARG A 12 -16.16 8.82 11.76
C ARG A 12 -14.84 9.43 11.27
N ASP A 13 -14.66 10.72 11.48
CA ASP A 13 -13.46 11.43 11.04
C ASP A 13 -12.22 10.94 11.79
N LEU A 14 -12.35 10.70 13.11
CA LEU A 14 -11.29 10.11 13.92
C LEU A 14 -10.98 8.66 13.49
N GLY A 15 -12.02 7.84 13.26
CA GLY A 15 -11.85 6.47 12.79
C GLY A 15 -11.16 6.40 11.43
N GLY A 16 -11.51 7.31 10.51
CA GLY A 16 -10.86 7.44 9.21
C GLY A 16 -9.38 7.82 9.33
N ALA A 17 -9.06 8.82 10.17
CA ALA A 17 -7.68 9.24 10.40
C ALA A 17 -6.82 8.14 11.04
N ILE A 18 -7.35 7.44 12.06
CA ILE A 18 -6.67 6.31 12.69
C ILE A 18 -6.47 5.17 11.70
N GLY A 19 -7.50 4.82 10.93
CA GLY A 19 -7.42 3.78 9.91
C GLY A 19 -6.37 4.07 8.85
N LEU A 20 -6.30 5.32 8.37
CA LEU A 20 -5.29 5.76 7.42
C LEU A 20 -3.88 5.70 8.02
N ALA A 21 -3.70 6.16 9.26
CA ALA A 21 -2.40 6.11 9.94
C ALA A 21 -1.90 4.67 10.13
N LEU A 22 -2.79 3.75 10.49
CA LEU A 22 -2.47 2.33 10.59
C LEU A 22 -2.10 1.75 9.22
N LEU A 23 -2.85 2.09 8.17
CA LEU A 23 -2.57 1.61 6.82
C LEU A 23 -1.18 2.08 6.34
N VAL A 24 -0.87 3.36 6.51
CA VAL A 24 0.46 3.91 6.16
C VAL A 24 1.57 3.22 6.96
N THR A 25 1.34 2.96 8.26
CA THR A 25 2.29 2.22 9.09
C THR A 25 2.55 0.81 8.56
N VAL A 26 1.48 0.08 8.21
CA VAL A 26 1.59 -1.24 7.60
C VAL A 26 2.34 -1.16 6.27
N MET A 27 2.00 -0.19 5.42
CA MET A 27 2.68 0.01 4.13
C MET A 27 4.18 0.23 4.30
N ASN A 28 4.60 1.10 5.24
CA ASN A 28 6.03 1.34 5.48
C ASN A 28 6.74 0.05 5.91
N ASN A 29 6.16 -0.69 6.85
CA ASN A 29 6.75 -1.94 7.33
C ASN A 29 6.84 -3.00 6.21
N ARG A 30 5.80 -3.12 5.37
CA ARG A 30 5.79 -4.05 4.24
C ARG A 30 6.75 -3.64 3.14
N LEU A 31 6.87 -2.34 2.87
CA LEU A 31 7.84 -1.83 1.90
C LEU A 31 9.26 -2.16 2.31
N HIS A 32 9.63 -1.92 3.56
CA HIS A 32 10.94 -2.30 4.07
C HIS A 32 11.20 -3.81 3.99
N PHE A 33 10.19 -4.62 4.34
CA PHE A 33 10.28 -6.07 4.23
C PHE A 33 10.52 -6.54 2.80
N HIS A 34 9.68 -6.10 1.85
CA HIS A 34 9.77 -6.50 0.45
C HIS A 34 11.05 -5.99 -0.21
N TRP A 35 11.46 -4.75 0.10
CA TRP A 35 12.73 -4.21 -0.38
C TRP A 35 13.92 -5.07 0.08
N ASN A 36 14.01 -5.36 1.37
CA ASN A 36 15.10 -6.18 1.92
C ASN A 36 15.11 -7.58 1.30
N ARG A 37 13.94 -8.17 1.09
CA ARG A 37 13.82 -9.48 0.46
C ARG A 37 14.32 -9.49 -0.98
N LEU A 38 14.00 -8.46 -1.77
CA LEU A 38 14.42 -8.38 -3.17
C LEU A 38 15.91 -8.07 -3.31
N ILE A 39 16.45 -7.18 -2.49
CA ILE A 39 17.87 -6.81 -2.58
C ILE A 39 18.79 -7.94 -2.13
N GLU A 40 18.37 -8.79 -1.19
CA GLU A 40 19.09 -10.02 -0.84
C GLU A 40 19.28 -10.96 -2.04
N ASP A 41 18.34 -10.94 -2.98
CA ASP A 41 18.41 -11.73 -4.21
C ASP A 41 19.23 -11.06 -5.32
N ILE A 42 19.60 -9.78 -5.16
CA ILE A 42 20.47 -9.08 -6.11
C ILE A 42 21.91 -9.26 -5.67
N ASN A 43 22.52 -10.30 -6.19
CA ASN A 43 23.94 -10.55 -6.03
C ASN A 43 24.68 -10.22 -7.35
N PRO A 44 25.70 -9.33 -7.34
CA PRO A 44 26.54 -9.04 -8.52
C PRO A 44 27.22 -10.28 -9.14
N ALA A 45 27.38 -11.36 -8.38
CA ALA A 45 27.92 -12.63 -8.88
C ALA A 45 26.87 -13.49 -9.61
N ARG A 46 25.57 -13.18 -9.52
CA ARG A 46 24.52 -13.89 -10.26
C ARG A 46 24.57 -13.48 -11.72
N GLN A 47 24.62 -14.47 -12.61
CA GLN A 47 24.68 -14.26 -14.05
C GLN A 47 23.51 -13.41 -14.59
N ALA A 48 22.31 -13.53 -14.01
CA ALA A 48 21.16 -12.73 -14.41
C ALA A 48 21.36 -11.22 -14.15
N VAL A 49 22.00 -10.85 -13.04
CA VAL A 49 22.30 -9.46 -12.70
C VAL A 49 23.38 -8.91 -13.63
N GLN A 50 24.40 -9.70 -13.94
CA GLN A 50 25.44 -9.32 -14.91
C GLN A 50 24.85 -9.10 -16.31
N HIS A 51 24.05 -10.04 -16.82
CA HIS A 51 23.37 -9.89 -18.11
C HIS A 51 22.48 -8.64 -18.16
N PHE A 52 21.74 -8.35 -17.08
CA PHE A 52 20.94 -7.13 -16.99
C PHE A 52 21.84 -5.89 -17.10
N LEU A 53 22.89 -5.82 -16.29
CA LEU A 53 23.80 -4.67 -16.28
C LEU A 53 24.49 -4.49 -17.63
N ASP A 54 24.98 -5.55 -18.26
CA ASP A 54 25.66 -5.49 -19.56
C ASP A 54 24.71 -5.02 -20.67
N MET A 55 23.48 -5.55 -20.69
CA MET A 55 22.45 -5.17 -21.66
C MET A 55 22.06 -3.70 -21.53
N TYR A 56 21.83 -3.21 -20.30
CA TYR A 56 21.43 -1.81 -20.11
C TYR A 56 22.60 -0.83 -20.19
N THR A 57 23.79 -1.24 -19.79
CA THR A 57 25.01 -0.43 -19.95
C THR A 57 25.28 -0.20 -21.44
N SER A 58 25.27 -1.25 -22.26
CA SER A 58 25.45 -1.11 -23.72
C SER A 58 24.35 -0.26 -24.38
N ARG A 59 23.10 -0.37 -23.91
CA ARG A 59 21.99 0.47 -24.36
C ARG A 59 22.20 1.94 -24.04
N PHE A 60 22.66 2.27 -22.83
CA PHE A 60 22.87 3.65 -22.38
C PHE A 60 24.11 4.29 -23.01
N ASP A 61 25.17 3.49 -23.21
CA ASP A 61 26.39 3.92 -23.89
C ASP A 61 26.10 4.36 -25.34
N ALA A 62 25.22 3.62 -26.03
CA ALA A 62 24.77 3.97 -27.38
C ALA A 62 23.90 5.25 -27.45
N LEU A 63 23.34 5.72 -26.33
CA LEU A 63 22.41 6.84 -26.30
C LEU A 63 23.02 8.14 -25.75
N SER A 64 24.08 8.06 -24.94
CA SER A 64 24.72 9.25 -24.37
C SER A 64 26.14 8.94 -23.89
N ALA A 65 27.10 9.78 -24.29
CA ALA A 65 28.43 9.79 -23.67
C ALA A 65 28.30 10.18 -22.19
N GLY A 66 28.57 9.26 -21.28
CA GLY A 66 28.44 9.45 -19.84
C GLY A 66 28.53 8.13 -19.07
N ASP A 67 28.21 8.15 -17.77
CA ASP A 67 28.35 6.99 -16.88
C ASP A 67 27.21 5.96 -17.07
N ALA A 68 27.27 5.23 -18.19
CA ALA A 68 26.26 4.27 -18.61
C ALA A 68 26.06 3.12 -17.59
N ALA A 69 27.14 2.70 -16.93
CA ALA A 69 27.09 1.68 -15.89
C ALA A 69 26.31 2.14 -14.65
N GLN A 70 26.54 3.37 -14.18
CA GLN A 70 25.75 3.94 -13.08
C GLN A 70 24.26 4.05 -13.43
N LYS A 71 23.93 4.40 -14.68
CA LYS A 71 22.53 4.45 -15.15
C LYS A 71 21.88 3.06 -15.14
N ALA A 72 22.60 2.01 -15.54
CA ALA A 72 22.11 0.64 -15.50
C ALA A 72 21.84 0.16 -14.06
N VAL A 73 22.76 0.46 -13.13
CA VAL A 73 22.59 0.14 -11.70
C VAL A 73 21.39 0.90 -11.12
N LYS A 74 21.24 2.19 -11.44
CA LYS A 74 20.09 2.97 -10.99
C LYS A 74 18.78 2.40 -11.52
N LEU A 75 18.72 2.02 -12.80
CA LEU A 75 17.54 1.39 -13.37
C LEU A 75 17.18 0.09 -12.65
N LEU A 76 18.17 -0.72 -12.29
CA LEU A 76 17.95 -1.94 -11.51
C LEU A 76 17.36 -1.61 -10.13
N ALA A 77 17.93 -0.63 -9.42
CA ALA A 77 17.42 -0.19 -8.11
C ALA A 77 15.99 0.36 -8.20
N ASP A 78 15.70 1.19 -9.21
CA ASP A 78 14.36 1.75 -9.45
C ASP A 78 13.35 0.63 -9.77
N THR A 79 13.76 -0.39 -10.53
CA THR A 79 12.93 -1.56 -10.85
C THR A 79 12.59 -2.34 -9.59
N VAL A 80 13.58 -2.60 -8.74
CA VAL A 80 13.40 -3.29 -7.45
C VAL A 80 12.48 -2.50 -6.54
N GLN A 81 12.63 -1.18 -6.50
CA GLN A 81 11.78 -0.31 -5.70
C GLN A 81 10.32 -0.40 -6.14
N ARG A 82 10.11 -0.40 -7.45
CA ARG A 82 8.78 -0.53 -8.04
C ARG A 82 8.15 -1.88 -7.69
N GLU A 83 8.87 -2.98 -7.81
CA GLU A 83 8.36 -4.31 -7.44
C GLU A 83 8.04 -4.40 -5.94
N ALA A 84 8.93 -3.86 -5.07
CA ALA A 84 8.69 -3.77 -3.64
C ALA A 84 7.41 -2.97 -3.31
N LEU A 85 7.17 -1.86 -4.02
CA LEU A 85 5.95 -1.08 -3.90
C LEU A 85 4.71 -1.84 -4.38
N VAL A 86 4.79 -2.55 -5.50
CA VAL A 86 3.65 -3.35 -6.02
C VAL A 86 3.20 -4.40 -4.99
N MET A 87 4.14 -5.14 -4.40
CA MET A 87 3.81 -6.11 -3.36
C MET A 87 3.25 -5.45 -2.10
N THR A 88 3.81 -4.30 -1.70
CA THR A 88 3.32 -3.52 -0.56
C THR A 88 1.87 -3.05 -0.77
N TYR A 89 1.54 -2.54 -1.96
CA TYR A 89 0.18 -2.13 -2.29
C TYR A 89 -0.78 -3.30 -2.30
N ASN A 90 -0.35 -4.45 -2.81
CA ASN A 90 -1.17 -5.67 -2.77
C ASN A 90 -1.51 -6.06 -1.32
N ASP A 91 -0.51 -6.07 -0.43
CA ASP A 91 -0.72 -6.35 1.00
C ASP A 91 -1.65 -5.30 1.64
N ALA A 92 -1.49 -4.02 1.32
CA ALA A 92 -2.33 -2.95 1.83
C ALA A 92 -3.79 -3.10 1.39
N LEU A 93 -4.03 -3.47 0.13
CA LEU A 93 -5.37 -3.74 -0.39
C LEU A 93 -6.00 -4.96 0.27
N MET A 94 -5.23 -6.02 0.53
CA MET A 94 -5.72 -7.17 1.28
C MET A 94 -6.14 -6.79 2.71
N VAL A 95 -5.33 -5.98 3.40
CA VAL A 95 -5.68 -5.48 4.75
C VAL A 95 -6.94 -4.62 4.73
N LEU A 96 -7.08 -3.72 3.76
CA LEU A 96 -8.30 -2.94 3.57
C LEU A 96 -9.52 -3.82 3.29
N GLY A 97 -9.37 -4.80 2.39
CA GLY A 97 -10.41 -5.78 2.06
C GLY A 97 -10.87 -6.57 3.28
N LEU A 98 -9.93 -7.05 4.10
CA LEU A 98 -10.24 -7.71 5.38
C LEU A 98 -10.96 -6.78 6.35
N GLY A 99 -10.61 -5.50 6.40
CA GLY A 99 -11.33 -4.49 7.19
C GLY A 99 -12.80 -4.36 6.77
N PHE A 100 -13.07 -4.32 5.46
CA PHE A 100 -14.45 -4.30 4.95
C PHE A 100 -15.21 -5.59 5.27
N VAL A 101 -14.58 -6.76 5.10
CA VAL A 101 -15.18 -8.06 5.44
C VAL A 101 -15.50 -8.12 6.94
N ALA A 102 -14.59 -7.69 7.80
CA ALA A 102 -14.83 -7.61 9.24
C ALA A 102 -16.00 -6.68 9.57
N GLY A 103 -16.08 -5.51 8.93
CA GLY A 103 -17.23 -4.60 9.07
C GLY A 103 -18.55 -5.24 8.64
N LEU A 104 -18.56 -5.99 7.54
CA LEU A 104 -19.74 -6.69 7.04
C LEU A 104 -20.18 -7.82 8.00
N VAL A 105 -19.24 -8.56 8.59
CA VAL A 105 -19.53 -9.59 9.61
C VAL A 105 -20.09 -8.97 10.89
N LEU A 106 -19.68 -7.75 11.25
CA LEU A 106 -20.19 -7.04 12.42
C LEU A 106 -21.56 -6.36 12.17
N MET A 107 -21.95 -6.16 10.91
CA MET A 107 -23.22 -5.54 10.54
C MET A 107 -24.47 -6.16 11.22
N PRO A 108 -24.68 -7.50 11.27
CA PRO A 108 -25.83 -8.07 11.95
C PRO A 108 -25.88 -7.83 13.46
N LEU A 109 -24.75 -7.52 14.11
CA LEU A 109 -24.69 -7.17 15.53
C LEU A 109 -25.14 -5.72 15.79
N VAL A 110 -25.09 -4.86 14.76
CA VAL A 110 -25.57 -3.49 14.85
C VAL A 110 -27.09 -3.50 14.73
N LYS A 111 -27.76 -3.44 15.88
CA LYS A 111 -29.22 -3.33 15.97
C LYS A 111 -29.69 -2.12 15.17
N SER A 112 -30.53 -2.33 14.15
CA SER A 112 -31.25 -1.26 13.47
C SER A 112 -32.00 -0.42 14.53
N PRO A 113 -31.76 0.91 14.63
CA PRO A 113 -32.66 1.75 15.40
C PRO A 113 -34.02 1.64 14.72
N ARG A 114 -34.97 0.95 15.37
CA ARG A 114 -36.36 0.88 14.92
C ARG A 114 -36.79 2.29 14.56
N SER A 115 -37.06 2.50 13.28
CA SER A 115 -37.64 3.72 12.77
C SER A 115 -38.90 4.01 13.60
N ALA A 116 -38.85 5.05 14.41
CA ALA A 116 -39.99 5.54 15.17
C ALA A 116 -40.97 6.23 14.20
N LEU A 117 -41.58 5.45 13.31
CA LEU A 117 -42.56 5.88 12.30
C LEU A 117 -43.98 5.41 12.65
N THR A 118 -44.38 5.46 13.93
CA THR A 118 -45.77 5.12 14.33
C THR A 118 -46.33 6.02 15.44
N ALA A 119 -45.78 7.21 15.69
CA ALA A 119 -46.26 8.07 16.78
C ALA A 119 -46.93 9.38 16.34
N ASP A 120 -47.39 9.51 15.09
CA ASP A 120 -48.18 10.69 14.70
C ASP A 120 -49.22 10.37 13.60
N ARG A 121 -50.21 9.56 13.99
CA ARG A 121 -51.52 9.51 13.35
C ARG A 121 -52.52 9.18 14.46
N HIS A 122 -53.02 10.19 15.16
CA HIS A 122 -54.36 10.25 15.74
C HIS A 122 -54.65 11.69 16.22
#